data_AF-A0A2J7VHA0-F1
#
_entry.id   AF-A0A2J7VHA0-F1
#
_cell.length_a   1.000
_cell.length_b   1.000
_cell.length_c   1.000
_cell.angle_alpha   90.00
_cell.angle_beta   90.00
_cell.angle_gamma   90.00
#
_symmetry.space_group_name_H-M   'P 1'
#
loop_
_entity.id
_entity.type
_entity.pdbx_description
1 polymer ?
#
loop_
_entity_poly.entity_id
_entity_poly.type
_entity_poly.pdbx_seq_one_letter_code
_entity_poly.pdbx_strand_id
1 'polypeptide(L)' 'MAEGKVESVEPDSITISHGPVPSLKWPSMTMGFSKPDANAFAEVKPGDTVRFEFKEGGPMGYELLTVQRVQPGAKQ' A
#
# COMPACT_ATOMS: atom_id res chain seq x y z
N MET A 1 -1.24 9.81 -3.55
CA MET A 1 -1.72 9.12 -2.33
C MET A 1 -2.95 8.28 -2.65
N ALA A 2 -3.06 7.11 -2.04
CA ALA A 2 -4.21 6.20 -2.12
C ALA A 2 -4.46 5.58 -0.74
N GLU A 3 -5.65 5.02 -0.55
CA GLU A 3 -6.04 4.32 0.67
C GLU A 3 -6.55 2.94 0.29
N GLY A 4 -6.24 1.95 1.13
CA GLY A 4 -6.58 0.57 0.83
C GLY A 4 -6.41 -0.36 2.01
N LYS A 5 -6.91 -1.58 1.84
CA LYS A 5 -6.71 -2.66 2.78
C LYS A 5 -5.59 -3.56 2.28
N VAL A 6 -4.66 -3.88 3.16
CA VAL A 6 -3.58 -4.81 2.85
C VAL A 6 -4.15 -6.23 2.84
N GLU A 7 -3.96 -6.91 1.72
CA GLU A 7 -4.41 -8.30 1.56
C GLU A 7 -3.29 -9.28 1.87
N SER A 8 -2.07 -9.00 1.40
CA SER A 8 -0.89 -9.85 1.61
C SER A 8 0.38 -8.99 1.69
N VAL A 9 1.35 -9.45 2.48
CA VAL A 9 2.68 -8.84 2.59
C VAL A 9 3.72 -9.90 2.22
N GLU A 10 4.51 -9.61 1.20
CA GLU A 10 5.62 -10.43 0.72
C GLU A 10 6.96 -9.74 1.04
N PRO A 11 8.10 -10.43 0.93
CA PRO A 11 9.41 -9.83 1.17
C PRO A 11 9.62 -8.58 0.30
N ASP A 12 9.32 -8.67 -0.98
CA ASP A 12 9.58 -7.69 -2.03
C ASP A 12 8.34 -6.89 -2.47
N SER A 13 7.14 -7.27 -2.01
CA SER A 13 5.89 -6.64 -2.44
C SER A 13 4.81 -6.58 -1.36
N ILE A 14 3.81 -5.73 -1.54
CA ILE A 14 2.58 -5.69 -0.72
C ILE A 14 1.39 -5.67 -1.67
N THR A 15 0.47 -6.63 -1.50
CA THR A 15 -0.82 -6.63 -2.21
C THR A 15 -1.81 -5.79 -1.43
N ILE A 16 -2.34 -4.75 -2.07
CA ILE A 16 -3.28 -3.81 -1.46
C ILE A 16 -4.56 -3.75 -2.32
N SER A 17 -5.70 -4.01 -1.69
CA SER A 17 -7.03 -3.68 -2.19
C SER A 17 -7.29 -2.20 -1.96
N HIS A 18 -6.93 -1.37 -2.93
CA HIS A 18 -7.06 0.08 -2.81
C HIS A 18 -8.40 0.58 -3.35
N GLY A 19 -8.87 1.68 -2.77
CA GLY A 19 -10.01 2.44 -3.27
C GLY A 19 -9.70 3.15 -4.60
N PRO A 20 -10.68 3.84 -5.19
CA PRO A 20 -10.44 4.60 -6.41
C PRO A 20 -9.32 5.64 -6.21
N VAL A 21 -8.45 5.79 -7.22
CA VAL A 21 -7.37 6.79 -7.22
C VAL A 21 -7.68 7.82 -8.31
N PRO A 22 -8.35 8.94 -7.98
CA PRO A 22 -8.83 9.90 -8.97
C PRO A 22 -7.71 10.51 -9.82
N SER A 23 -6.54 10.74 -9.22
CA SER A 23 -5.37 11.31 -9.90
C SER A 23 -4.88 10.46 -11.08
N LEU A 24 -5.06 9.13 -10.99
CA LEU A 24 -4.69 8.18 -12.04
C LEU A 24 -5.90 7.62 -12.80
N LYS A 25 -7.11 8.07 -12.48
CA LYS A 25 -8.39 7.54 -12.99
C LYS A 25 -8.54 6.02 -12.79
N TRP A 26 -7.97 5.50 -11.71
CA TRP A 26 -8.09 4.07 -11.39
C TRP A 26 -9.35 3.79 -10.56
N PRO A 27 -10.08 2.71 -10.88
CA PRO A 27 -11.15 2.23 -10.02
C PRO A 27 -10.57 1.61 -8.74
N SER A 28 -11.45 1.24 -7.80
CA SER A 28 -11.08 0.35 -6.71
C SER A 28 -10.65 -1.00 -7.27
N MET A 29 -9.42 -1.41 -6.97
CA MET A 29 -8.85 -2.66 -7.45
C MET A 29 -7.81 -3.21 -6.48
N THR A 30 -7.47 -4.49 -6.65
CA THR A 30 -6.46 -5.18 -5.87
C THR A 30 -5.23 -5.39 -6.72
N MET A 31 -4.10 -4.83 -6.31
CA MET A 31 -2.83 -5.03 -7.02
C MET A 31 -1.64 -5.07 -6.07
N GLY A 32 -0.54 -5.65 -6.55
CA GLY A 32 0.74 -5.67 -5.86
C GLY A 32 1.54 -4.39 -6.11
N PHE A 33 2.14 -3.86 -5.05
CA PHE A 33 3.09 -2.76 -5.12
C PHE A 33 4.46 -3.24 -4.61
N SER A 34 5.52 -2.87 -5.30
CA SER A 34 6.89 -3.17 -4.90
C SER A 34 7.27 -2.43 -3.62
N LYS A 35 8.06 -3.08 -2.76
CA LYS A 35 8.66 -2.46 -1.59
C LYS A 35 10.04 -1.89 -1.96
N PRO A 36 10.44 -0.75 -1.39
CA PRO A 36 11.79 -0.23 -1.59
C PRO A 36 12.86 -1.13 -0.96
N ASP A 37 12.50 -1.83 0.13
CA ASP A 37 13.37 -2.76 0.84
C ASP A 37 12.58 -3.93 1.44
N ALA A 38 13.25 -5.06 1.68
CA ALA A 38 12.61 -6.26 2.25
C ALA A 38 12.01 -6.01 3.65
N ASN A 39 12.61 -5.11 4.43
CA ASN A 39 12.16 -4.73 5.76
C ASN A 39 11.29 -3.45 5.78
N ALA A 40 10.99 -2.87 4.62
CA ALA A 40 10.12 -1.69 4.55
C ALA A 40 8.72 -2.04 5.05
N PHE A 41 8.13 -1.11 5.83
CA PHE A 41 6.78 -1.26 6.37
C PHE A 41 6.57 -2.57 7.16
N ALA A 42 7.59 -3.02 7.91
CA ALA A 42 7.50 -4.22 8.74
C ALA A 42 6.34 -4.19 9.74
N GLU A 43 5.92 -2.98 10.13
CA GLU A 43 4.69 -2.74 10.86
C GLU A 43 3.47 -2.76 9.93
N VAL A 44 3.36 -3.59 8.91
CA VAL A 44 2.16 -3.69 8.08
C VAL A 44 1.71 -5.14 7.98
N LYS A 45 0.42 -5.28 8.25
CA LYS A 45 -0.42 -6.46 8.34
C LYS A 45 -1.32 -6.83 7.18
N PRO A 46 -1.44 -8.07 6.70
CA PRO A 46 -2.71 -8.49 6.10
C PRO A 46 -3.88 -8.12 7.03
N GLY A 47 -4.89 -7.43 6.51
CA GLY A 47 -6.03 -6.93 7.27
C GLY A 47 -5.98 -5.45 7.65
N ASP A 48 -4.81 -4.81 7.65
CA ASP A 48 -4.69 -3.40 8.04
C ASP A 48 -5.25 -2.48 6.95
N THR A 49 -5.96 -1.43 7.36
CA THR A 49 -6.24 -0.29 6.48
C THR A 49 -5.04 0.64 6.49
N VAL A 50 -4.52 0.98 5.32
CA VAL A 50 -3.33 1.80 5.14
C VAL A 50 -3.60 2.93 4.16
N ARG A 51 -2.95 4.07 4.42
CA ARG A 51 -2.81 5.18 3.49
C ARG A 51 -1.39 5.15 2.98
N PHE A 52 -1.22 5.20 1.67
CA PHE A 52 0.07 4.98 1.05
C PHE A 52 0.30 5.93 -0.13
N GLU A 53 1.57 6.19 -0.40
CA GLU A 53 2.03 6.85 -1.61
C GLU A 53 2.88 5.89 -2.40
N PHE A 54 2.84 6.04 -3.71
CA PHE A 54 3.54 5.18 -4.64
C PHE A 54 3.99 6.01 -5.84
N LYS A 55 4.98 5.49 -6.55
CA LYS A 55 5.47 6.02 -7.82
C LYS A 55 5.48 4.91 -8.86
N GLU A 56 5.42 5.29 -10.13
CA GLU A 56 5.72 4.38 -11.24
C GLU A 56 7.18 3.92 -11.17
N GLY A 57 7.40 2.62 -11.28
CA GLY A 57 8.72 1.98 -11.21
C GLY A 57 8.73 0.68 -10.41
N GLY A 58 9.90 0.05 -10.36
CA GLY A 58 10.11 -1.21 -9.65
C GLY A 58 9.60 -2.45 -10.41
N PRO A 59 9.84 -3.67 -9.88
CA PRO A 59 9.51 -4.93 -10.54
C PRO A 59 8.01 -5.11 -10.87
N MET A 60 7.12 -4.55 -10.04
CA MET A 60 5.66 -4.62 -10.21
C MET A 60 5.09 -3.46 -11.04
N GLY A 61 5.94 -2.56 -11.54
CA GLY A 61 5.53 -1.34 -12.24
C GLY A 61 5.15 -0.17 -11.32
N TYR A 62 4.84 -0.43 -10.04
CA TYR A 62 4.65 0.62 -9.03
C TYR A 62 5.36 0.26 -7.72
N GLU A 63 6.05 1.24 -7.13
CA GLU A 63 6.81 1.09 -5.88
C GLU A 63 6.22 1.99 -4.79
N LEU A 64 6.07 1.44 -3.58
CA LEU A 64 5.59 2.15 -2.40
C LEU A 64 6.66 3.12 -1.90
N LEU A 65 6.27 4.37 -1.72
CA LEU A 65 7.09 5.42 -1.11
C LEU A 65 6.84 5.49 0.39
N THR A 66 5.57 5.52 0.78
CA THR A 66 5.14 5.62 2.18
C THR A 66 3.95 4.71 2.40
N VAL A 67 3.87 4.08 3.57
CA VAL A 67 2.70 3.31 4.01
C VAL A 67 2.46 3.65 5.47
N GLN A 68 1.28 4.18 5.77
CA GLN A 68 0.86 4.54 7.11
C GLN A 68 -0.40 3.75 7.45
N ARG A 69 -0.37 3.01 8.56
CA ARG A 69 -1.56 2.35 9.10
C ARG A 69 -2.58 3.40 9.52
N VAL A 70 -3.78 3.32 8.95
CA VAL A 70 -4.94 4.09 9.38
C VAL A 70 -5.67 3.27 10.43
N GLN A 71 -5.10 3.16 11.63
CA GLN A 71 -5.84 2.58 12.76
C GLN A 71 -6.90 3.59 13.22
N PRO A 72 -8.14 3.17 13.55
CA PRO A 72 -9.08 4.03 14.28
C PRO A 72 -8.72 4.18 15.78
N GLY A 73 -7.43 4.17 16.15
CA GLY A 73 -6.99 3.87 17.52
C GLY A 73 -5.81 4.67 18.09
N ALA A 74 -5.36 5.75 17.46
CA ALA A 74 -4.47 6.71 18.11
C ALA A 74 -5.25 7.98 18.45
N LYS A 75 -6.11 7.85 19.47
CA LYS A 75 -6.56 9.03 20.23
C LYS A 75 -5.31 9.56 20.94
N GLN A 76 -4.88 10.77 20.58
CA GLN A 76 -3.96 11.55 21.42
C GLN A 76 -4.56 11.75 22.82
#